data_AF-A0A353R831-F1
#
_entry.id   AF-A0A353R831-F1
#
_cell.length_a   1.000
_cell.length_b   1.000
_cell.length_c   1.000
_cell.angle_alpha   90.00
_cell.angle_beta   90.00
_cell.angle_gamma   90.00
#
_symmetry.space_group_name_H-M   'P 1'
#
loop_
_entity.id
_entity.type
_entity.pdbx_description
1 polymer ?
#
loop_
_entity_poly.entity_id
_entity_poly.type
_entity_poly.pdbx_seq_one_letter_code
_entity_poly.pdbx_strand_id
1 'polypeptide(L)' 'MSQYVVGIDYGTDSCRALVVNIATGKEVASCIASYPRWKKGLYCDPSSNRYRQHP' A
#
# COMPACT_ATOMS: atom_id res chain seq x y z
N MET A 1 -21.26 18.57 7.33
CA MET A 1 -19.81 18.29 7.26
C MET A 1 -19.55 17.38 6.07
N SER A 2 -18.45 17.61 5.34
CA SER A 2 -18.01 16.67 4.29
C SER A 2 -17.45 15.40 4.93
N GLN A 3 -17.90 14.24 4.48
CA GLN A 3 -17.42 12.95 4.96
C GLN A 3 -16.55 12.29 3.88
N TYR A 4 -15.51 11.60 4.33
CA TYR A 4 -14.54 10.94 3.46
C TYR A 4 -14.27 9.52 3.96
N VAL A 5 -13.96 8.63 3.03
CA VAL A 5 -13.45 7.28 3.33
C VAL A 5 -12.06 7.14 2.74
N VAL A 6 -11.22 6.34 3.40
CA VAL A 6 -9.91 5.93 2.88
C VAL A 6 -9.91 4.44 2.58
N GLY A 7 -9.55 4.09 1.36
CA GLY A 7 -9.23 2.72 0.96
C GLY A 7 -7.72 2.52 0.99
N ILE A 8 -7.27 1.37 1.49
CA ILE A 8 -5.86 0.97 1.44
C ILE A 8 -5.75 -0.34 0.68
N ASP A 9 -4.94 -0.34 -0.37
CA ASP A 9 -4.60 -1.52 -1.17
C ASP A 9 -3.15 -1.95 -0.87
N TYR A 10 -2.98 -3.18 -0.40
CA TYR A 10 -1.69 -3.72 0.04
C TYR A 10 -1.04 -4.56 -1.07
N GLY A 11 -0.09 -3.96 -1.78
CA GLY A 11 0.73 -4.62 -2.77
C GLY A 11 1.96 -5.34 -2.18
N THR A 12 2.80 -5.86 -3.07
CA THR A 12 4.02 -6.60 -2.71
C THR A 12 5.12 -5.69 -2.20
N ASP A 13 5.35 -4.54 -2.82
CA ASP A 13 6.47 -3.61 -2.52
C ASP A 13 6.02 -2.23 -2.03
N SER A 14 4.71 -1.98 -2.07
CA SER A 14 4.08 -0.74 -1.65
C SER A 14 2.63 -0.96 -1.22
N CYS A 15 2.06 0.04 -0.55
CA CYS A 15 0.61 0.18 -0.43
C CYS A 15 0.15 1.46 -1.13
N ARG A 16 -1.08 1.45 -1.63
CA ARG A 16 -1.75 2.63 -2.18
C ARG A 16 -2.88 3.04 -1.25
N ALA A 17 -2.95 4.33 -0.93
CA ALA A 17 -4.08 4.95 -0.26
C ALA A 17 -4.91 5.75 -1.26
N LEU A 18 -6.24 5.70 -1.10
CA LEU A 18 -7.20 6.44 -1.90
C LEU A 18 -8.22 7.09 -0.97
N VAL A 19 -8.41 8.40 -1.06
CA VAL A 19 -9.44 9.13 -0.31
C VAL A 19 -10.58 9.49 -1.23
N VAL A 20 -11.81 9.16 -0.84
CA VAL A 20 -13.03 9.39 -1.63
C VAL A 20 -14.02 10.22 -0.82
N ASN A 21 -14.60 11.23 -1.47
CA ASN A 21 -15.73 11.98 -0.91
C ASN A 21 -17.00 11.10 -0.96
N ILE A 22 -17.63 10.86 0.19
CA ILE A 22 -18.76 9.92 0.28
C ILE A 22 -19.99 10.39 -0.51
N ALA A 23 -20.26 11.70 -0.51
CA ALA A 23 -21.47 12.24 -1.14
C ALA A 23 -21.42 12.20 -2.67
N THR A 24 -20.23 12.25 -3.26
CA THR A 24 -20.04 12.37 -4.71
C THR A 24 -19.38 11.15 -5.36
N GLY A 25 -18.79 10.26 -4.55
CA GLY A 25 -17.98 9.15 -5.04
C GLY A 25 -16.66 9.57 -5.71
N LYS A 26 -16.32 10.86 -5.70
CA LYS A 26 -15.10 11.37 -6.33
C LYS A 26 -13.86 11.05 -5.49
N GLU A 27 -12.83 10.53 -6.14
CA GLU A 27 -11.47 10.53 -5.61
C GLU A 27 -11.02 11.98 -5.37
N VAL A 28 -10.53 12.26 -4.16
CA VAL A 28 -10.00 13.57 -3.78
C VAL A 28 -8.50 13.58 -3.58
N ALA A 29 -7.90 12.42 -3.29
CA ALA A 29 -6.45 12.25 -3.19
C ALA A 29 -6.07 10.78 -3.32
N SER A 30 -4.87 10.52 -3.80
CA SER A 30 -4.22 9.21 -3.70
C SER A 30 -2.73 9.33 -3.45
N CYS A 31 -2.14 8.29 -2.84
CA CYS A 31 -0.72 8.23 -2.53
C CYS A 31 -0.24 6.78 -2.59
N ILE A 32 1.03 6.58 -2.96
CA ILE A 32 1.71 5.29 -2.91
C ILE A 32 2.86 5.39 -1.92
N ALA A 33 2.95 4.43 -1.00
CA ALA A 33 4.03 4.33 -0.03
C ALA A 33 4.76 2.99 -0.21
N SER A 34 6.03 3.04 -0.63
CA SER A 34 6.88 1.85 -0.66
C SER A 34 7.23 1.39 0.75
N TYR A 35 7.30 0.07 0.98
CA TYR A 35 7.69 -0.44 2.29
C TYR A 35 9.20 -0.27 2.51
N PRO A 36 9.65 0.51 3.51
CA PRO A 36 11.06 0.87 3.64
C PRO A 36 11.99 -0.33 3.87
N ARG A 37 11.49 -1.38 4.54
CA ARG A 37 12.25 -2.61 4.82
C ARG A 37 12.44 -3.45 3.56
N TRP A 38 11.41 -3.60 2.75
CA TRP A 38 11.48 -4.42 1.52
C TRP A 38 12.21 -3.71 0.40
N LYS A 39 12.12 -2.37 0.32
CA LYS A 39 12.97 -1.57 -0.57
C LYS A 39 14.47 -1.76 -0.26
N LYS A 40 14.82 -2.12 0.99
CA LYS A 40 16.19 -2.46 1.41
C LYS A 40 16.52 -3.95 1.25
N GLY A 41 15.62 -4.77 0.70
CA GLY A 41 15.82 -6.21 0.54
C GLY A 41 15.83 -7.01 1.85
N LEU A 42 15.45 -6.40 2.98
CA LEU A 42 15.47 -7.09 4.27
C LEU A 42 14.50 -8.27 4.26
N TYR A 43 14.94 -9.39 4.85
CA TYR A 43 14.19 -10.65 4.95
C TYR A 43 13.91 -11.36 3.61
N CYS A 44 14.44 -10.84 2.50
CA CYS A 44 14.39 -11.49 1.20
C CYS A 44 15.72 -12.21 0.91
N ASP A 45 15.63 -13.48 0.55
CA ASP A 45 16.72 -14.28 -0.02
C ASP A 45 16.16 -15.05 -1.22
N PRO A 46 16.27 -14.48 -2.44
CA PRO A 46 15.79 -15.14 -3.66
C PRO A 46 16.47 -16.48 -3.91
N SER A 47 17.74 -16.65 -3.51
CA SER A 47 18.47 -17.90 -3.71
C SER A 47 17.90 -19.05 -2.88
N SER A 48 17.30 -18.72 -1.73
CA SER A 48 16.60 -19.67 -0.86
C SER A 48 15.07 -19.66 -1.05
N ASN A 49 14.55 -19.03 -2.11
CA ASN A 49 13.12 -18.80 -2.33
C ASN A 49 12.39 -18.12 -1.15
N ARG A 50 13.09 -17.30 -0.37
CA ARG A 50 12.51 -16.55 0.75
C ARG A 50 12.19 -15.14 0.29
N TYR A 51 10.90 -14.82 0.25
CA TYR A 51 10.41 -13.49 -0.12
C TYR A 51 9.61 -12.90 1.04
N ARG A 52 9.06 -11.70 0.86
CA ARG A 52 8.23 -10.98 1.83
C ARG A 52 7.16 -11.83 2.53
N GLN A 53 6.50 -12.74 1.82
CA GLN A 53 5.38 -13.55 2.32
C GLN A 53 5.85 -14.83 3.02
N HIS A 54 7.15 -15.13 2.95
CA HIS A 54 7.68 -16.32 3.58
C HIS A 54 7.59 -16.16 5.11
N PRO A 55 7.04 -17.16 5.84
CA PRO A 55 6.99 -17.17 7.30
C PRO A 55 8.36 -16.97 7.94
#